data_AF-A0A259NE29-F1
#
_entry.id   AF-A0A259NE29-F1
#
_cell.length_a   1.000
_cell.length_b   1.000
_cell.length_c   1.000
_cell.angle_alpha   90.00
_cell.angle_beta   90.00
_cell.angle_gamma   90.00
#
_symmetry.space_group_name_H-M   'P 1'
#
loop_
_entity.id
_entity.type
_entity.pdbx_description
1 polymer ?
#
loop_
_entity_poly.entity_id
_entity_poly.type
_entity_poly.pdbx_seq_one_letter_code
_entity_poly.pdbx_strand_id
1 'polypeptide(L)'
;FYNELGFGPNPNDFYAPENSYLHQIIENRRGIPISLAILMMELGQQIGLNIRGVSFPNHFMMRISLQQGEIIMDPLTGESLSKNQLQEMLDPYLDAKGYRGELSLPLNIFLRASSAREILSRFMRNLKMIYSEDERWERLLGIQERLVILLPDSMEEIRDRGLIFAQLEYVRPALEDMHRYLSEMPGAEDAADIREHIATLESQTKLH
;
A
#
# COMPACT_ATOMS: atom_id res chain seq x y z
N PHE A 1 -14.05 -7.17 19.38
CA PHE A 1 -13.87 -6.60 18.03
C PHE A 1 -14.59 -7.46 16.98
N TYR A 2 -14.14 -8.69 16.71
CA TYR A 2 -14.71 -9.53 15.65
C TYR A 2 -16.13 -10.05 15.92
N ASN A 3 -16.40 -10.53 17.13
CA ASN A 3 -17.70 -11.13 17.46
C ASN A 3 -18.77 -10.08 17.80
N GLU A 4 -18.60 -9.38 18.93
CA GLU A 4 -19.61 -8.45 19.45
C GLU A 4 -19.86 -7.24 18.53
N LEU A 5 -18.79 -6.67 17.95
CA LEU A 5 -18.90 -5.51 17.05
C LEU A 5 -19.03 -5.93 15.57
N GLY A 6 -18.86 -7.22 15.26
CA GLY A 6 -19.06 -7.77 13.92
C GLY A 6 -18.04 -7.37 12.85
N PHE A 7 -16.90 -6.78 13.23
CA PHE A 7 -15.87 -6.37 12.27
C PHE A 7 -15.20 -7.59 11.61
N GLY A 8 -15.02 -7.55 10.29
CA GLY A 8 -14.32 -8.61 9.57
C GLY A 8 -14.21 -8.35 8.07
N PRO A 9 -13.80 -9.36 7.27
CA PRO A 9 -13.71 -9.23 5.82
C PRO A 9 -15.09 -9.04 5.19
N ASN A 10 -15.10 -8.44 4.00
CA ASN A 10 -16.20 -8.55 3.07
C ASN A 10 -16.05 -9.84 2.24
N PRO A 11 -16.89 -10.88 2.44
CA PRO A 11 -16.76 -12.14 1.72
C PRO A 11 -17.28 -12.06 0.27
N ASN A 12 -18.12 -11.07 -0.04
CA ASN A 12 -18.74 -10.95 -1.36
C ASN A 12 -17.86 -10.17 -2.34
N ASP A 13 -17.14 -9.18 -1.81
CA ASP A 13 -16.24 -8.36 -2.59
C ASP A 13 -15.13 -7.82 -1.68
N PHE A 14 -13.99 -8.50 -1.67
CA PHE A 14 -12.86 -8.14 -0.81
C PHE A 14 -12.15 -6.86 -1.30
N TYR A 15 -12.13 -6.63 -2.62
CA TYR A 15 -11.41 -5.51 -3.23
C TYR A 15 -12.27 -4.26 -3.43
N ALA A 16 -13.55 -4.30 -3.04
CA ALA A 16 -14.40 -3.12 -2.95
C ALA A 16 -13.66 -1.95 -2.25
N PRO A 17 -13.51 -0.78 -2.90
CA PRO A 17 -12.83 0.38 -2.30
C PRO A 17 -13.39 0.77 -0.93
N GLU A 18 -14.68 0.51 -0.71
CA GLU A 18 -15.41 0.78 0.52
C GLU A 18 -14.79 0.08 1.73
N ASN A 19 -14.16 -1.08 1.52
CA ASN A 19 -13.47 -1.84 2.56
C ASN A 19 -12.18 -1.16 3.05
N SER A 20 -11.73 -0.09 2.37
CA SER A 20 -10.60 0.75 2.80
C SER A 20 -11.07 2.01 3.52
N TYR A 21 -12.26 2.52 3.25
CA TYR A 21 -12.73 3.80 3.77
C TYR A 21 -13.22 3.69 5.22
N LEU A 22 -12.48 4.28 6.17
CA LEU A 22 -12.76 4.17 7.61
C LEU A 22 -14.22 4.51 7.99
N HIS A 23 -14.81 5.55 7.41
CA HIS A 23 -16.21 5.91 7.68
C HIS A 23 -17.19 4.79 7.28
N GLN A 24 -17.02 4.19 6.10
CA GLN A 24 -17.84 3.06 5.66
C GLN A 24 -17.54 1.78 6.41
N ILE A 25 -16.29 1.53 6.81
CA ILE A 25 -15.95 0.36 7.62
C ILE A 25 -16.61 0.46 9.00
N ILE A 26 -16.65 1.66 9.61
CA ILE A 26 -17.34 1.87 10.89
C ILE A 26 -18.84 1.58 10.76
N GLU A 27 -19.46 1.93 9.64
CA GLU A 27 -20.89 1.67 9.39
C GLU A 27 -21.15 0.20 9.04
N ASN A 28 -20.45 -0.33 8.04
CA ASN A 28 -20.70 -1.65 7.44
C ASN A 28 -20.01 -2.79 8.18
N ARG A 29 -19.04 -2.49 9.05
CA ARG A 29 -18.19 -3.45 9.77
C ARG A 29 -17.37 -4.37 8.85
N ARG A 30 -17.17 -3.96 7.60
CA ARG A 30 -16.42 -4.72 6.59
C ARG A 30 -15.17 -3.97 6.17
N GLY A 31 -14.02 -4.62 6.24
CA GLY A 31 -12.73 -4.00 5.88
C GLY A 31 -11.68 -4.98 5.40
N ILE A 32 -10.55 -4.44 4.94
CA ILE A 32 -9.34 -5.17 4.60
C ILE A 32 -8.35 -5.19 5.78
N PRO A 33 -7.30 -6.03 5.78
CA PRO A 33 -6.37 -6.17 6.90
C PRO A 33 -5.85 -4.84 7.46
N ILE A 34 -5.38 -3.93 6.61
CA ILE A 34 -4.81 -2.65 7.08
C ILE A 34 -5.86 -1.72 7.70
N SER A 35 -7.08 -1.71 7.18
CA SER A 35 -8.12 -0.80 7.66
C SER A 35 -8.74 -1.29 8.97
N LEU A 36 -8.93 -2.61 9.12
CA LEU A 36 -9.30 -3.23 10.39
C LEU A 36 -8.22 -3.06 11.46
N ALA A 37 -6.94 -3.19 11.08
CA ALA A 37 -5.83 -2.97 12.00
C ALA A 37 -5.78 -1.53 12.53
N ILE A 38 -6.02 -0.53 11.68
CA ILE A 38 -6.07 0.89 12.10
C ILE A 38 -7.16 1.09 13.17
N LEU A 39 -8.37 0.54 12.93
CA LEU A 39 -9.46 0.62 13.91
C LEU A 39 -9.11 -0.08 15.23
N MET A 40 -8.54 -1.28 15.15
CA MET A 40 -8.17 -2.04 16.35
C MET A 40 -7.03 -1.39 17.14
N MET A 41 -6.05 -0.80 16.44
CA MET A 41 -4.99 0.00 17.07
C MET A 41 -5.56 1.20 17.83
N GLU A 42 -6.48 1.95 17.22
CA GLU A 42 -7.11 3.12 17.83
C GLU A 42 -7.92 2.72 19.07
N LEU A 43 -8.78 1.70 18.96
CA LEU A 43 -9.57 1.18 20.09
C LEU A 43 -8.68 0.60 21.20
N GLY A 44 -7.63 -0.13 20.83
CA GLY A 44 -6.69 -0.72 21.78
C GLY A 44 -5.93 0.34 22.57
N GLN A 45 -5.47 1.39 21.90
CA GLN A 45 -4.76 2.48 22.55
C GLN A 45 -5.61 3.19 23.61
N GLN A 46 -6.91 3.36 23.36
CA GLN A 46 -7.84 3.99 24.31
C GLN A 46 -8.02 3.20 25.61
N ILE A 47 -7.79 1.88 25.59
CA ILE A 47 -7.83 1.01 26.78
C ILE A 47 -6.44 0.60 27.27
N GLY A 48 -5.38 1.26 26.80
CA GLY A 48 -4.00 1.04 27.25
C GLY A 48 -3.29 -0.18 26.63
N LEU A 49 -3.84 -0.78 25.57
CA LEU A 49 -3.14 -1.83 24.82
C LEU A 49 -2.14 -1.20 23.83
N ASN A 50 -0.89 -1.66 23.89
CA ASN A 50 0.13 -1.25 22.92
C ASN A 50 0.05 -2.15 21.68
N ILE A 51 -0.74 -1.71 20.71
CA ILE A 51 -0.91 -2.37 19.41
C ILE A 51 -0.19 -1.55 18.34
N ARG A 52 0.67 -2.20 17.56
CA ARG A 52 1.43 -1.59 16.46
C ARG A 52 1.19 -2.33 15.17
N GLY A 53 0.97 -1.61 14.07
CA GLY A 53 0.92 -2.20 12.74
C GLY A 53 2.28 -2.73 12.31
N VAL A 54 2.28 -3.83 11.56
CA VAL A 54 3.48 -4.45 10.98
C VAL A 54 3.24 -4.64 9.49
N SER A 55 4.06 -3.97 8.69
CA SER A 55 4.09 -4.16 7.25
C SER A 55 4.89 -5.41 6.90
N PHE A 56 4.18 -6.52 6.71
CA PHE A 56 4.77 -7.80 6.31
C PHE A 56 4.70 -7.97 4.79
N PRO A 57 5.60 -8.74 4.15
CA PRO A 57 5.46 -9.05 2.73
C PRO A 57 4.09 -9.65 2.41
N ASN A 58 3.39 -9.05 1.45
CA ASN A 58 2.01 -9.37 1.02
C ASN A 58 0.91 -9.29 2.09
N HIS A 59 1.24 -9.02 3.36
CA HIS A 59 0.28 -9.04 4.47
C HIS A 59 0.43 -7.82 5.40
N PHE A 60 -0.65 -7.39 6.03
CA PHE A 60 -0.57 -6.42 7.12
C PHE A 60 -0.98 -7.11 8.41
N MET A 61 -0.16 -6.97 9.45
CA MET A 61 -0.34 -7.65 10.73
C MET A 61 -0.35 -6.64 11.88
N MET A 62 -0.74 -7.10 13.07
CA MET A 62 -0.62 -6.34 14.30
C MET A 62 0.36 -7.01 15.25
N ARG A 63 1.20 -6.20 15.90
CA ARG A 63 2.05 -6.61 17.01
C ARG A 63 1.51 -6.03 18.31
N ILE A 64 1.18 -6.90 19.25
CA ILE A 64 0.58 -6.53 20.53
C ILE A 64 1.59 -6.83 21.63
N SER A 65 1.98 -5.82 22.40
CA SER A 65 2.85 -6.01 23.57
C SER A 65 2.01 -6.29 24.82
N LEU A 66 2.22 -7.45 25.44
CA LEU A 66 1.59 -7.89 26.68
C LEU A 66 2.66 -8.11 27.76
N GLN A 67 2.23 -8.31 29.02
CA GLN A 67 3.16 -8.57 30.13
C GLN A 67 4.01 -9.85 29.91
N GLN A 68 3.44 -10.85 29.24
CA GLN A 68 4.06 -12.15 29.02
C GLN A 68 4.88 -12.22 27.72
N GLY A 69 4.89 -11.16 26.91
CA GLY A 69 5.62 -11.10 25.63
C GLY A 69 4.87 -10.37 24.52
N GLU A 70 5.33 -10.56 23.29
CA GLU A 70 4.71 -9.99 22.09
C GLU A 70 3.92 -11.05 21.33
N ILE A 71 2.75 -10.66 20.82
CA ILE A 71 1.93 -11.49 19.93
C ILE A 71 1.87 -10.81 18.57
N ILE A 72 2.04 -11.59 17.51
CA ILE A 72 1.69 -11.19 16.15
C ILE A 72 0.30 -11.72 15.84
N MET A 73 -0.57 -10.87 15.34
CA MET A 73 -1.99 -11.16 15.13
C MET A 73 -2.41 -10.75 13.71
N ASP A 74 -3.23 -11.57 13.08
CA ASP A 74 -3.92 -11.23 11.84
C ASP A 74 -5.08 -10.26 12.16
N PRO A 75 -5.09 -9.03 11.62
CA PRO A 75 -6.18 -8.08 11.84
C PRO A 75 -7.50 -8.49 11.20
N LEU A 76 -7.52 -9.41 10.24
CA LEU A 76 -8.73 -9.88 9.57
C LEU A 76 -9.54 -10.84 10.45
N THR A 77 -8.85 -11.72 11.18
CA THR A 77 -9.46 -12.81 11.97
C THR A 77 -9.30 -12.65 13.47
N GLY A 78 -8.28 -11.91 13.93
CA GLY A 78 -7.91 -11.81 15.33
C GLY A 78 -7.06 -12.98 15.84
N GLU A 79 -6.67 -13.89 14.95
CA GLU A 79 -5.87 -15.07 15.33
C GLU A 79 -4.41 -14.70 15.55
N SER A 80 -3.79 -15.28 16.57
CA SER A 80 -2.35 -15.17 16.82
C SER A 80 -1.59 -16.06 15.84
N LEU A 81 -0.57 -15.50 15.19
CA LEU A 81 0.29 -16.21 14.26
C LEU A 81 1.53 -16.75 14.96
N SER A 82 1.75 -18.06 14.82
CA SER A 82 2.97 -18.72 15.30
C SER A 82 4.18 -18.36 14.43
N LYS A 83 5.38 -18.55 14.97
CA LYS A 83 6.63 -18.34 14.23
C LYS A 83 6.69 -19.16 12.93
N ASN A 84 6.17 -20.39 12.94
CA ASN A 84 6.19 -21.26 11.77
C ASN A 84 5.25 -20.71 10.68
N GLN A 85 4.03 -20.30 11.04
CA GLN A 85 3.10 -19.67 10.08
C GLN A 85 3.70 -18.40 9.48
N LEU A 86 4.32 -17.55 10.30
CA LEU A 86 4.98 -16.34 9.82
C LEU A 86 6.13 -16.66 8.84
N GLN A 87 6.89 -17.73 9.09
CA GLN A 87 7.97 -18.16 8.19
C GLN A 87 7.40 -18.68 6.87
N GLU A 88 6.37 -19.53 6.91
CA GLU A 88 5.69 -20.05 5.72
C GLU A 88 5.11 -18.93 4.84
N MET A 89 4.59 -17.87 5.47
CA MET A 89 4.11 -16.67 4.75
C MET A 89 5.24 -15.84 4.13
N LEU A 90 6.45 -15.89 4.71
CA LEU A 90 7.61 -15.12 4.28
C LEU A 90 8.40 -15.81 3.15
N ASP A 91 8.49 -17.13 3.18
CA ASP A 91 9.33 -17.91 2.26
C ASP A 91 9.09 -17.60 0.77
N PRO A 92 7.84 -17.47 0.28
CA PRO A 92 7.60 -17.12 -1.13
C PRO A 92 8.20 -15.76 -1.53
N TYR A 93 8.21 -14.80 -0.62
CA TYR A 93 8.80 -13.49 -0.85
C TYR A 93 10.33 -13.56 -0.89
N LEU A 94 10.95 -14.30 0.05
CA LEU A 94 12.41 -14.48 0.08
C LEU A 94 12.89 -15.19 -1.19
N ASP A 95 12.16 -16.21 -1.63
CA ASP A 95 12.43 -16.95 -2.85
C ASP A 95 12.36 -16.07 -4.09
N ALA A 96 11.29 -15.27 -4.23
CA ALA A 96 11.12 -14.35 -5.35
C ALA A 96 12.21 -13.26 -5.41
N LYS A 97 12.79 -12.91 -4.26
CA LYS A 97 13.90 -11.93 -4.16
C LYS A 97 15.29 -12.57 -4.19
N GLY A 98 15.38 -13.91 -4.26
CA GLY A 98 16.65 -14.64 -4.27
C GLY A 98 17.37 -14.68 -2.91
N TYR A 99 16.69 -14.35 -1.81
CA TYR A 99 17.24 -14.42 -0.45
C TYR A 99 17.23 -15.86 0.08
N ARG A 100 18.16 -16.69 -0.38
CA ARG A 100 18.28 -18.12 0.00
C ARG A 100 19.61 -18.43 0.68
N GLY A 101 19.63 -19.50 1.48
CA GLY A 101 20.83 -19.99 2.15
C GLY A 101 21.46 -18.93 3.07
N GLU A 102 22.74 -18.63 2.86
CA GLU A 102 23.50 -17.64 3.63
C GLU A 102 22.99 -16.19 3.46
N LEU A 103 22.23 -15.91 2.39
CA LEU A 103 21.62 -14.60 2.13
C LEU A 103 20.20 -14.49 2.70
N SER A 104 19.71 -15.52 3.39
CA SER A 104 18.38 -15.50 3.99
C SER A 104 18.28 -14.41 5.06
N LEU A 105 17.22 -13.61 4.98
CA LEU A 105 16.96 -12.54 5.93
C LEU A 105 16.13 -13.07 7.11
N PRO A 106 16.51 -12.78 8.35
CA PRO A 106 15.78 -13.27 9.52
C PRO A 106 14.39 -12.63 9.64
N LEU A 107 13.41 -13.43 10.08
CA LEU A 107 12.01 -13.04 10.23
C LEU A 107 11.81 -11.73 11.02
N ASN A 108 12.62 -11.46 12.05
CA ASN A 108 12.51 -10.29 12.91
C ASN A 108 12.69 -8.95 12.16
N ILE A 109 13.37 -8.94 11.01
CA ILE A 109 13.49 -7.75 10.16
C ILE A 109 12.12 -7.34 9.63
N PHE A 110 11.26 -8.30 9.32
CA PHE A 110 9.93 -8.10 8.75
C PHE A 110 8.84 -7.86 9.81
N LEU A 111 9.15 -8.06 11.10
CA LEU A 111 8.22 -7.87 12.22
C LEU A 111 8.35 -6.51 12.93
N ARG A 112 9.11 -5.58 12.34
CA ARG A 112 9.27 -4.23 12.88
C ARG A 112 7.95 -3.47 12.83
N ALA A 113 7.68 -2.71 13.90
CA ALA A 113 6.53 -1.81 13.94
C ALA A 113 6.66 -0.76 12.83
N SER A 114 5.59 -0.61 12.05
CA SER A 114 5.49 0.42 11.02
C SER A 114 5.18 1.78 11.64
N SER A 115 5.84 2.81 11.12
CA SER A 115 5.52 4.21 11.35
C SER A 115 4.17 4.58 10.73
N ALA A 116 3.58 5.69 11.18
CA ALA A 116 2.33 6.20 10.59
C ALA A 116 2.46 6.46 9.09
N ARG A 117 3.63 6.95 8.63
CA ARG A 117 3.89 7.20 7.20
C ARG A 117 3.91 5.91 6.40
N GLU A 118 4.53 4.84 6.90
CA GLU A 118 4.55 3.52 6.23
C GLU A 118 3.14 2.91 6.16
N ILE A 119 2.36 2.99 7.26
CA ILE A 119 0.98 2.51 7.29
C ILE A 119 0.13 3.26 6.26
N LEU A 120 0.20 4.59 6.24
CA LEU A 120 -0.53 5.40 5.26
C LEU A 120 -0.07 5.13 3.82
N SER A 121 1.22 4.92 3.61
CA SER A 121 1.75 4.61 2.26
C SER A 121 1.19 3.29 1.76
N ARG A 122 1.19 2.26 2.62
CA ARG A 122 0.61 0.96 2.28
C ARG A 122 -0.90 1.04 2.05
N PHE A 123 -1.61 1.82 2.87
CA PHE A 123 -3.03 2.07 2.71
C PHE A 123 -3.34 2.70 1.34
N MET A 124 -2.58 3.73 0.96
CA MET A 124 -2.73 4.39 -0.33
C MET A 124 -2.36 3.47 -1.50
N ARG A 125 -1.32 2.62 -1.36
CA ARG A 125 -0.96 1.62 -2.37
C ARG A 125 -2.05 0.57 -2.59
N ASN A 126 -2.78 0.17 -1.54
CA ASN A 126 -3.93 -0.72 -1.71
C ASN A 126 -5.03 -0.06 -2.55
N LEU A 127 -5.38 1.20 -2.26
CA LEU A 127 -6.35 1.95 -3.07
C LEU A 127 -5.86 2.21 -4.50
N LYS A 128 -4.56 2.46 -4.67
CA LYS A 128 -3.91 2.60 -5.97
C LYS A 128 -4.13 1.34 -6.81
N MET A 129 -3.87 0.17 -6.25
CA MET A 129 -4.08 -1.11 -6.93
C MET A 129 -5.55 -1.30 -7.33
N ILE A 130 -6.49 -1.13 -6.40
CA ILE A 130 -7.94 -1.27 -6.68
C ILE A 130 -8.38 -0.34 -7.82
N TYR A 131 -8.03 0.96 -7.76
CA TYR A 131 -8.45 1.90 -8.80
C TYR A 131 -7.69 1.78 -10.12
N SER A 132 -6.51 1.14 -10.11
CA SER A 132 -5.79 0.82 -11.35
C SER A 132 -6.46 -0.35 -12.06
N GLU A 133 -6.85 -1.40 -11.34
CA GLU A 133 -7.54 -2.57 -11.91
C GLU A 133 -8.90 -2.20 -12.51
N ASP A 134 -9.64 -1.28 -11.88
CA ASP A 134 -10.94 -0.80 -12.37
C ASP A 134 -10.85 0.36 -13.37
N GLU A 135 -9.64 0.78 -13.76
CA GLU A 135 -9.38 1.91 -14.67
C GLU A 135 -10.10 3.21 -14.24
N ARG A 136 -10.23 3.44 -12.92
CA ARG A 136 -10.91 4.62 -12.36
C ARG A 136 -9.93 5.79 -12.26
N TRP A 137 -9.46 6.26 -13.42
CA TRP A 137 -8.34 7.21 -13.56
C TRP A 137 -8.46 8.47 -12.70
N GLU A 138 -9.63 9.11 -12.60
CA GLU A 138 -9.79 10.30 -11.75
C GLU A 138 -9.62 9.99 -10.25
N ARG A 139 -10.14 8.84 -9.80
CA ARG A 139 -9.97 8.40 -8.41
C ARG A 139 -8.52 8.03 -8.15
N LEU A 140 -7.91 7.33 -9.10
CA LEU A 140 -6.50 6.96 -9.06
C LEU A 140 -5.59 8.19 -8.99
N LEU A 141 -5.87 9.24 -9.78
CA LEU A 141 -5.13 10.50 -9.73
C LEU A 141 -5.13 11.10 -8.33
N GLY A 142 -6.30 11.17 -7.68
CA GLY A 142 -6.39 11.70 -6.32
C GLY A 142 -5.58 10.88 -5.30
N ILE A 143 -5.50 9.56 -5.45
CA ILE A 143 -4.63 8.71 -4.63
C ILE A 143 -3.16 9.00 -4.94
N GLN A 144 -2.81 9.10 -6.21
CA GLN A 144 -1.44 9.31 -6.67
C GLN A 144 -0.87 10.67 -6.21
N GLU A 145 -1.67 11.73 -6.27
CA GLU A 145 -1.29 13.04 -5.74
C GLU A 145 -0.94 13.00 -4.24
N ARG A 146 -1.71 12.24 -3.46
CA ARG A 146 -1.46 12.03 -2.03
C ARG A 146 -0.19 11.21 -1.80
N LEU A 147 0.08 10.21 -2.65
CA LEU A 147 1.32 9.44 -2.59
C LEU A 147 2.55 10.32 -2.86
N VAL A 148 2.51 11.20 -3.87
CA VAL A 148 3.60 12.15 -4.15
C VAL A 148 3.87 13.08 -2.96
N ILE A 149 2.83 13.55 -2.27
CA ILE A 149 2.98 14.36 -1.05
C ILE A 149 3.55 13.53 0.11
N LEU A 150 3.07 12.30 0.26
CA LEU A 150 3.45 11.42 1.37
C LEU A 150 4.87 10.88 1.25
N LEU A 151 5.32 10.64 0.01
CA LEU A 151 6.59 10.03 -0.38
C LEU A 151 7.35 10.96 -1.36
N PRO A 152 7.81 12.13 -0.91
CA PRO A 152 8.40 13.14 -1.79
C PRO A 152 9.69 12.69 -2.49
N ASP A 153 10.38 11.70 -1.94
CA ASP A 153 11.64 11.16 -2.48
C ASP A 153 11.40 9.99 -3.46
N SER A 154 10.15 9.58 -3.68
CA SER A 154 9.82 8.48 -4.58
C SER A 154 9.51 9.00 -5.98
N MET A 155 10.53 8.98 -6.84
CA MET A 155 10.39 9.38 -8.24
C MET A 155 9.42 8.48 -9.03
N GLU A 156 9.24 7.23 -8.60
CA GLU A 156 8.22 6.31 -9.14
C GLU A 156 6.81 6.87 -8.96
N GLU A 157 6.49 7.49 -7.82
CA GLU A 157 5.17 8.08 -7.63
C GLU A 157 4.96 9.32 -8.50
N ILE A 158 6.03 10.05 -8.84
CA ILE A 158 5.96 11.18 -9.79
C ILE A 158 5.74 10.65 -11.22
N ARG A 159 6.50 9.63 -11.64
CA ARG A 159 6.32 8.97 -12.93
C ARG A 159 4.89 8.49 -13.11
N ASP A 160 4.37 7.76 -12.13
CA ASP A 160 3.03 7.16 -12.19
C ASP A 160 1.94 8.24 -12.27
N ARG A 161 2.13 9.39 -11.58
CA ARG A 161 1.22 10.54 -11.69
C ARG A 161 1.24 11.16 -13.09
N GLY A 162 2.43 11.29 -13.69
CA GLY A 162 2.58 11.74 -15.07
C GLY A 162 1.82 10.85 -16.06
N LEU A 163 1.92 9.52 -15.89
CA LEU A 163 1.19 8.55 -16.71
C LEU A 163 -0.34 8.68 -16.54
N ILE A 164 -0.82 8.86 -15.31
CA ILE A 164 -2.25 9.06 -15.05
C ILE A 164 -2.75 10.40 -15.64
N PHE A 165 -1.96 11.47 -15.54
CA PHE A 165 -2.28 12.74 -16.19
C PHE A 165 -2.40 12.57 -17.71
N ALA A 166 -1.49 11.82 -18.34
CA ALA A 166 -1.54 11.54 -19.77
C ALA A 166 -2.83 10.78 -20.16
N GLN A 167 -3.20 9.77 -19.36
CA GLN A 167 -4.42 8.98 -19.57
C GLN A 167 -5.71 9.82 -19.43
N LEU A 168 -5.66 10.89 -18.62
CA LEU A 168 -6.74 11.86 -18.45
C LEU A 168 -6.64 13.06 -19.39
N GLU A 169 -5.74 13.00 -20.39
CA GLU A 169 -5.49 14.07 -21.38
C GLU A 169 -5.01 15.40 -20.77
N TYR A 170 -4.51 15.38 -19.54
CA TYR A 170 -3.87 16.53 -18.90
C TYR A 170 -2.40 16.63 -19.34
N VAL A 171 -2.20 17.06 -20.60
CA VAL A 171 -0.90 16.97 -21.28
C VAL A 171 0.23 17.73 -20.57
N ARG A 172 -0.01 18.98 -20.16
CA ARG A 172 1.04 19.80 -19.52
C ARG A 172 1.58 19.19 -18.23
N PRO A 173 0.75 18.87 -17.22
CA PRO A 173 1.25 18.25 -15.99
C PRO A 173 1.81 16.83 -16.22
N ALA A 174 1.32 16.10 -17.23
CA ALA A 174 1.92 14.82 -17.64
C ALA A 174 3.38 14.99 -18.06
N LEU A 175 3.63 15.91 -19.01
CA LEU A 175 4.98 16.19 -19.50
C LEU A 175 5.90 16.70 -18.39
N GLU A 176 5.41 17.60 -17.52
CA GLU A 176 6.18 18.11 -16.38
C GLU A 176 6.67 16.98 -15.45
N ASP A 177 5.78 16.08 -15.05
CA ASP A 177 6.13 14.95 -14.17
C ASP A 177 7.05 13.94 -14.87
N MET A 178 6.80 13.60 -16.14
CA MET A 178 7.62 12.66 -16.90
C MET A 178 9.04 13.20 -17.17
N HIS A 179 9.17 14.48 -17.50
CA HIS A 179 10.49 15.11 -17.65
C HIS A 179 11.24 15.15 -16.32
N ARG A 180 10.54 15.48 -15.22
CA ARG A 180 11.14 15.48 -13.89
C ARG A 180 11.65 14.08 -13.53
N TYR A 181 10.86 13.05 -13.76
CA TYR A 181 11.27 11.65 -13.57
C TYR A 181 12.56 11.32 -14.32
N LEU A 182 12.63 11.60 -15.63
CA LEU A 182 13.80 11.31 -16.44
C LEU A 182 15.04 12.14 -16.07
N SER A 183 14.85 13.35 -15.52
CA SER A 183 15.97 14.18 -15.08
C SER A 183 16.64 13.64 -13.82
N GLU A 184 15.86 13.11 -12.87
CA GLU A 184 16.36 12.57 -11.60
C GLU A 184 16.78 11.10 -11.75
N MET A 185 16.13 10.34 -12.63
CA MET A 185 16.34 8.90 -12.85
C MET A 185 16.71 8.59 -14.33
N PRO A 186 17.80 9.16 -14.88
CA PRO A 186 18.11 9.06 -16.31
C PRO A 186 18.43 7.64 -16.78
N GLY A 187 18.85 6.76 -15.87
CA GLY A 187 19.20 5.36 -16.11
C GLY A 187 18.13 4.35 -15.65
N ALA A 188 16.90 4.78 -15.39
CA ALA A 188 15.81 3.86 -15.07
C ALA A 188 15.54 2.91 -16.24
N GLU A 189 15.16 1.67 -15.94
CA GLU A 189 14.92 0.62 -16.95
C GLU A 189 13.79 1.00 -17.93
N ASP A 190 12.78 1.73 -17.46
CA ASP A 190 11.63 2.21 -18.21
C ASP A 190 11.84 3.60 -18.88
N ALA A 191 13.06 4.17 -18.79
CA ALA A 191 13.32 5.52 -19.28
C ALA A 191 13.12 5.66 -20.81
N ALA A 192 13.29 4.59 -21.57
CA ALA A 192 13.02 4.59 -23.02
C ALA A 192 11.51 4.76 -23.29
N ASP A 193 10.68 3.97 -22.62
CA ASP A 193 9.23 3.99 -22.76
C ASP A 193 8.66 5.37 -22.37
N ILE A 194 9.15 5.95 -21.26
CA ILE A 194 8.71 7.29 -20.83
C ILE A 194 9.08 8.37 -21.86
N ARG A 195 10.25 8.27 -22.52
CA ARG A 195 10.61 9.21 -23.61
C ARG A 195 9.69 9.08 -24.81
N GLU A 196 9.25 7.88 -25.16
CA GLU A 196 8.30 7.64 -26.23
C GLU A 196 6.91 8.23 -25.91
N HIS A 197 6.45 8.07 -24.66
CA HIS A 197 5.22 8.72 -24.19
C HIS A 197 5.29 10.25 -24.31
N ILE A 198 6.40 10.87 -23.90
CA ILE A 198 6.61 12.31 -24.05
C ILE A 198 6.54 12.73 -25.51
N ALA A 199 7.29 12.06 -26.40
CA ALA A 199 7.31 12.39 -27.82
C ALA A 199 5.91 12.29 -28.47
N THR A 200 5.13 11.29 -28.05
CA THR A 200 3.73 11.12 -28.49
C THR A 200 2.86 12.30 -28.06
N LEU A 201 2.89 12.66 -26.78
CA LEU A 201 2.10 13.78 -26.23
C LEU A 201 2.48 15.14 -26.86
N GLU A 202 3.76 15.38 -27.09
CA GLU A 202 4.24 16.61 -27.73
C GLU A 202 3.79 16.72 -29.19
N SER A 203 3.74 15.60 -29.90
CA SER A 203 3.29 15.57 -31.30
C SER A 203 1.81 15.94 -31.42
N GLN A 204 0.98 15.44 -30.49
CA GLN A 204 -0.46 15.72 -30.44
C GLN A 204 -0.74 17.19 -30.12
N THR A 205 0.09 17.82 -29.27
CA THR A 205 -0.06 19.24 -28.91
C THR A 205 0.28 20.18 -30.06
N LYS A 206 1.14 19.77 -31.01
CA LYS A 206 1.55 20.59 -32.18
C LYS A 206 0.53 20.56 -33.33
N LEU A 207 -0.43 19.63 -33.30
CA LEU A 207 -1.47 19.47 -34.33
C LEU A 207 -2.75 20.29 -34.05
N HIS A 208 -2.83 20.95 -32.88
CA HIS A 208 -3.91 21.82 -32.45
C HIS A 208 -3.44 23.27 -32.29
#